data_AF-A0A8D3DZK1-F1
#
_entry.id   AF-A0A8D3DZK1-F1
#
_cell.length_a   1.000
_cell.length_b   1.000
_cell.length_c   1.000
_cell.angle_alpha   90.00
_cell.angle_beta   90.00
_cell.angle_gamma   90.00
#
_symmetry.space_group_name_H-M   'P 1'
#
loop_
_entity.id
_entity.type
_entity.pdbx_description
1 polymer ?
#
loop_
_entity_poly.entity_id
_entity_poly.type
_entity_poly.pdbx_seq_one_letter_code
_entity_poly.pdbx_strand_id
1 'polypeptide(L)'
;HNVFDPPEPCMEHNIYSPSAFRCEVRAGPEFLTRSYTFHPSRHFQALQHYYTDSSCEDPAYSLAIWGKLRLRQASWITRGATEAEHHLSKVGIVVHSPAARQRLASRLPQSCVGVTLGRVVLGRPYELYNTRAGRGCLAALGFSMMEMGLIRIQELFLGDIHTDWTQRTQYRPTGYQQPLQNAMHHIHPCAVCALVYRSSELRPPVLPRSPAAPLSLAGRWVSQHCETRPTVLFLTRDFAFDPDQNAWEGTYRHYSDPACSHPTFTLRASGHYAQGNPSAKVPGATEFVFKVTRVRATAMEEATAKMLNGTRPGKCGRAGGWEVGVEHDLTPTDGCTVLGIKLPHKEFELFKSELDHRKQPLLFVGERPTDGSSADRPQRRPTSFQAPMVPCSGGETQPSRRHGSGFNLKQVQLSTNGTERLAQLLLLLFGSVLGSLFGIY
;
A
#
# COMPACT_ATOMS: atom_id res chain seq x y z
N HIS A 1 13.48 -10.88 -31.79
CA HIS A 1 12.13 -11.48 -31.70
C HIS A 1 11.99 -12.20 -30.36
N ASN A 2 11.59 -11.49 -29.30
CA ASN A 2 11.11 -12.11 -28.07
C ASN A 2 9.80 -11.41 -27.75
N VAL A 3 8.73 -11.95 -28.34
CA VAL A 3 7.36 -11.59 -27.98
C VAL A 3 7.17 -12.16 -26.58
N PHE A 4 7.21 -11.29 -25.57
CA PHE A 4 6.68 -11.62 -24.26
C PHE A 4 5.18 -11.80 -24.43
N ASP A 5 4.75 -13.03 -24.73
CA ASP A 5 3.37 -13.43 -24.45
C ASP A 5 3.20 -13.40 -22.93
N PRO A 6 2.25 -12.62 -22.39
CA PRO A 6 2.00 -12.60 -20.95
C PRO A 6 1.36 -13.94 -20.53
N PRO A 7 1.49 -14.35 -19.27
CA PRO A 7 0.79 -15.53 -18.78
C PRO A 7 -0.72 -15.23 -18.83
N GLU A 8 -1.40 -15.82 -19.82
CA GLU A 8 -2.82 -15.59 -20.09
C GLU A 8 -3.84 -16.12 -19.05
N PRO A 9 -3.58 -17.03 -18.08
CA PRO A 9 -4.68 -17.57 -17.28
C PRO A 9 -5.00 -16.80 -15.98
N CYS A 10 -4.18 -15.84 -15.54
CA CYS A 10 -4.32 -15.28 -14.18
C CYS A 10 -5.30 -14.12 -14.02
N MET A 11 -5.85 -13.54 -15.10
CA MET A 11 -6.79 -12.39 -15.06
C MET A 11 -8.19 -12.68 -15.62
N GLU A 12 -8.47 -13.93 -15.99
CA GLU A 12 -9.67 -14.27 -16.76
C GLU A 12 -10.94 -14.23 -15.92
N HIS A 13 -11.96 -13.49 -16.38
CA HIS A 13 -13.33 -13.46 -15.83
C HIS A 13 -13.46 -13.15 -14.33
N ASN A 14 -12.39 -12.68 -13.72
CA ASN A 14 -12.31 -12.43 -12.29
C ASN A 14 -12.60 -10.96 -12.00
N ILE A 15 -13.49 -10.74 -11.04
CA ILE A 15 -13.70 -9.41 -10.46
C ILE A 15 -12.65 -9.24 -9.37
N TYR A 16 -11.75 -8.28 -9.55
CA TYR A 16 -10.75 -7.92 -8.55
C TYR A 16 -11.23 -6.73 -7.72
N SER A 17 -11.28 -6.87 -6.41
CA SER A 17 -11.65 -5.80 -5.44
C SER A 17 -10.56 -5.66 -4.38
N PRO A 18 -10.38 -4.50 -3.71
CA PRO A 18 -9.39 -4.35 -2.66
C PRO A 18 -9.43 -5.52 -1.66
N SER A 19 -8.26 -6.01 -1.23
CA SER A 19 -8.13 -7.04 -0.19
C SER A 19 -8.86 -6.68 1.12
N ALA A 20 -9.17 -5.39 1.25
CA ALA A 20 -9.77 -4.79 2.41
C ALA A 20 -11.28 -5.04 2.38
N PHE A 21 -11.78 -5.78 3.36
CA PHE A 21 -13.19 -5.96 3.72
C PHE A 21 -13.87 -4.64 4.17
N ARG A 22 -13.47 -3.50 3.59
CA ARG A 22 -13.71 -2.15 4.10
C ARG A 22 -13.66 -1.12 2.97
N CYS A 23 -14.10 0.08 3.29
CA CYS A 23 -14.04 1.24 2.42
C CYS A 23 -12.57 1.65 2.16
N GLU A 24 -12.20 1.87 0.90
CA GLU A 24 -10.88 2.42 0.53
C GLU A 24 -10.88 3.93 0.81
N VAL A 25 -9.79 4.44 1.39
CA VAL A 25 -9.60 5.88 1.66
C VAL A 25 -8.41 6.38 0.84
N ARG A 26 -8.69 7.12 -0.23
CA ARG A 26 -7.68 7.80 -1.07
C ARG A 26 -7.44 9.21 -0.56
N ALA A 27 -6.26 9.77 -0.86
CA ALA A 27 -5.93 11.15 -0.51
C ALA A 27 -6.97 12.16 -1.07
N GLY A 28 -7.18 13.31 -0.42
CA GLY A 28 -8.19 14.29 -0.85
C GLY A 28 -9.19 14.73 0.22
N PRO A 29 -9.66 13.88 1.16
CA PRO A 29 -9.88 12.44 1.07
C PRO A 29 -10.99 12.07 0.06
N GLU A 30 -10.95 10.83 -0.42
CA GLU A 30 -12.03 10.20 -1.18
C GLU A 30 -12.29 8.78 -0.64
N PHE A 31 -13.57 8.45 -0.48
CA PHE A 31 -14.02 7.16 0.05
C PHE A 31 -14.64 6.35 -1.07
N LEU A 32 -14.15 5.13 -1.31
CA LEU A 32 -14.61 4.36 -2.45
C LEU A 32 -14.54 2.84 -2.27
N THR A 33 -15.32 2.16 -3.10
CA THR A 33 -15.08 0.77 -3.47
C THR A 33 -14.78 0.71 -4.97
N ARG A 34 -13.93 -0.22 -5.38
CA ARG A 34 -13.58 -0.38 -6.79
C ARG A 34 -13.47 -1.84 -7.18
N SER A 35 -13.82 -2.12 -8.43
CA SER A 35 -13.64 -3.44 -9.01
C SER A 35 -13.22 -3.37 -10.47
N TYR A 36 -12.45 -4.37 -10.90
CA TYR A 36 -11.93 -4.47 -12.26
C TYR A 36 -12.23 -5.85 -12.82
N THR A 37 -12.67 -5.89 -14.06
CA THR A 37 -12.85 -7.11 -14.86
C THR A 37 -11.99 -6.98 -16.11
N PHE A 38 -11.14 -7.97 -16.35
CA PHE A 38 -10.30 -8.06 -17.53
C PHE A 38 -10.79 -9.19 -18.44
N HIS A 39 -10.79 -8.94 -19.74
CA HIS A 39 -11.20 -9.90 -20.75
C HIS A 39 -9.99 -10.32 -21.60
N PRO A 40 -9.97 -11.56 -22.13
CA PRO A 40 -8.92 -12.03 -23.05
C PRO A 40 -8.74 -11.14 -24.27
N SER A 41 -9.81 -10.46 -24.70
CA SER A 41 -9.79 -9.48 -25.79
C SER A 41 -9.06 -8.16 -25.47
N ARG A 42 -8.33 -8.10 -24.34
CA ARG A 42 -7.64 -6.91 -23.79
C ARG A 42 -8.57 -5.80 -23.36
N HIS A 43 -9.87 -6.03 -23.39
CA HIS A 43 -10.85 -5.11 -22.86
C HIS A 43 -10.87 -5.18 -21.34
N PHE A 44 -11.11 -4.04 -20.70
CA PHE A 44 -11.39 -3.99 -19.29
C PHE A 44 -12.67 -3.22 -19.02
N GLN A 45 -13.34 -3.61 -17.95
CA GLN A 45 -14.38 -2.83 -17.29
C GLN A 45 -13.94 -2.54 -15.86
N ALA A 46 -14.11 -1.29 -15.42
CA ALA A 46 -13.93 -0.92 -14.03
C ALA A 46 -15.20 -0.25 -13.50
N LEU A 47 -15.56 -0.62 -12.27
CA LEU A 47 -16.58 0.08 -11.48
C LEU A 47 -15.88 0.75 -10.31
N GLN A 48 -16.13 2.05 -10.13
CA GLN A 48 -15.68 2.80 -8.96
C GLN A 48 -16.89 3.49 -8.32
N HIS A 49 -17.22 3.12 -7.09
CA HIS A 49 -18.32 3.72 -6.33
C HIS A 49 -17.72 4.66 -5.30
N TYR A 50 -18.12 5.94 -5.31
CA TYR A 50 -17.66 6.96 -4.37
C TYR A 50 -18.75 7.20 -3.32
N TYR A 51 -18.34 7.46 -2.08
CA TYR A 51 -19.21 7.62 -0.91
C TYR A 51 -18.95 8.93 -0.20
N THR A 52 -19.92 9.37 0.61
CA THR A 52 -19.77 10.58 1.43
C THR A 52 -19.09 10.33 2.77
N ASP A 53 -19.00 9.06 3.18
CA ASP A 53 -18.52 8.61 4.48
C ASP A 53 -17.38 7.58 4.34
N SER A 54 -16.60 7.41 5.40
CA SER A 54 -15.44 6.50 5.43
C SER A 54 -15.80 5.03 5.71
N SER A 55 -17.08 4.70 5.90
CA SER A 55 -17.58 3.33 6.02
C SER A 55 -18.21 2.80 4.73
N CYS A 56 -18.30 3.61 3.67
CA CYS A 56 -18.95 3.28 2.40
C CYS A 56 -20.43 2.87 2.59
N GLU A 57 -21.16 3.65 3.40
CA GLU A 57 -22.58 3.45 3.68
C GLU A 57 -23.50 4.30 2.81
N ASP A 58 -23.06 5.52 2.47
CA ASP A 58 -23.85 6.54 1.80
C ASP A 58 -23.27 6.81 0.40
N PRO A 59 -23.79 6.16 -0.65
CA PRO A 59 -23.27 6.33 -2.00
C PRO A 59 -23.47 7.76 -2.51
N ALA A 60 -22.39 8.34 -3.03
CA ALA A 60 -22.38 9.66 -3.64
C ALA A 60 -22.65 9.56 -5.16
N TYR A 61 -21.77 8.84 -5.87
CA TYR A 61 -21.87 8.61 -7.31
C TYR A 61 -21.08 7.35 -7.69
N SER A 62 -21.29 6.85 -8.90
CA SER A 62 -20.58 5.69 -9.43
C SER A 62 -20.07 5.97 -10.84
N LEU A 63 -18.88 5.48 -11.13
CA LEU A 63 -18.27 5.52 -12.44
C LEU A 63 -18.21 4.11 -13.03
N ALA A 64 -18.68 3.98 -14.26
CA ALA A 64 -18.52 2.79 -15.06
C ALA A 64 -17.58 3.11 -16.23
N ILE A 65 -16.48 2.37 -16.30
CA ILE A 65 -15.34 2.72 -17.15
C ILE A 65 -15.05 1.52 -18.03
N TRP A 66 -14.94 1.76 -19.32
CA TRP A 66 -14.58 0.73 -20.30
C TRP A 66 -13.39 1.18 -21.10
N GLY A 67 -12.49 0.25 -21.39
CA GLY A 67 -11.30 0.53 -22.16
C GLY A 67 -10.60 -0.71 -22.67
N LYS A 68 -9.37 -0.49 -23.15
CA LYS A 68 -8.42 -1.53 -23.51
C LYS A 68 -7.15 -1.34 -22.70
N LEU A 69 -6.52 -2.46 -22.33
CA LEU A 69 -5.26 -2.50 -21.60
C LEU A 69 -4.26 -3.36 -22.39
N ARG A 70 -3.08 -2.80 -22.64
CA ARG A 70 -1.98 -3.50 -23.29
C ARG A 70 -0.77 -3.52 -22.36
N LEU A 71 -0.39 -4.70 -21.89
CA LEU A 71 0.86 -4.89 -21.19
C LEU A 71 2.04 -4.63 -22.14
N ARG A 72 3.09 -4.02 -21.61
CA ARG A 72 4.30 -3.63 -22.34
C ARG A 72 5.50 -4.38 -21.73
N GLN A 73 6.57 -3.67 -21.43
CA GLN A 73 7.77 -4.19 -20.80
C GLN A 73 7.69 -4.19 -19.26
N ALA A 74 8.63 -4.87 -18.62
CA ALA A 74 8.92 -4.65 -17.21
C ALA A 74 9.27 -3.17 -16.96
N SER A 75 8.83 -2.61 -15.83
CA SER A 75 9.14 -1.23 -15.50
C SER A 75 10.59 -1.08 -15.10
N TRP A 76 11.25 -0.08 -15.68
CA TRP A 76 12.59 0.35 -15.31
C TRP A 76 12.59 1.24 -14.06
N ILE A 77 11.45 1.86 -13.75
CA ILE A 77 11.25 2.67 -12.55
C ILE A 77 10.93 1.72 -11.40
N THR A 78 9.78 1.04 -11.44
CA THR A 78 9.33 0.19 -10.33
C THR A 78 9.70 -1.27 -10.58
N ARG A 79 10.77 -1.75 -9.94
CA ARG A 79 11.24 -3.14 -10.09
C ARG A 79 10.14 -4.15 -9.78
N GLY A 80 10.02 -5.17 -10.64
CA GLY A 80 8.99 -6.21 -10.54
C GLY A 80 7.57 -5.78 -10.98
N ALA A 81 7.43 -4.56 -11.51
CA ALA A 81 6.21 -4.11 -12.17
C ALA A 81 6.23 -4.38 -13.67
N THR A 82 5.04 -4.43 -14.27
CA THR A 82 4.84 -4.40 -15.72
C THR A 82 4.23 -3.06 -16.10
N GLU A 83 4.86 -2.34 -17.03
CA GLU A 83 4.28 -1.13 -17.61
C GLU A 83 3.14 -1.50 -18.55
N ALA A 84 2.09 -0.70 -18.56
CA ALA A 84 0.94 -0.93 -19.40
C ALA A 84 0.42 0.37 -20.02
N GLU A 85 -0.16 0.22 -21.20
CA GLU A 85 -0.82 1.30 -21.92
C GLU A 85 -2.32 1.05 -21.86
N HIS A 86 -3.08 2.06 -21.45
CA HIS A 86 -4.53 1.97 -21.38
C HIS A 86 -5.19 3.03 -22.26
N HIS A 87 -6.28 2.65 -22.91
CA HIS A 87 -7.10 3.56 -23.68
C HIS A 87 -8.55 3.44 -23.23
N LEU A 88 -9.17 4.58 -22.93
CA LEU A 88 -10.58 4.62 -22.55
C LEU A 88 -11.45 4.58 -23.80
N SER A 89 -12.48 3.76 -23.76
CA SER A 89 -13.51 3.68 -24.79
C SER A 89 -14.73 4.50 -24.41
N LYS A 90 -15.16 4.39 -23.14
CA LYS A 90 -16.35 5.01 -22.58
C LYS A 90 -16.22 5.22 -21.08
N VAL A 91 -16.76 6.31 -20.57
CA VAL A 91 -16.94 6.55 -19.13
C VAL A 91 -18.37 7.02 -18.89
N GLY A 92 -19.10 6.30 -18.05
CA GLY A 92 -20.43 6.66 -17.57
C GLY A 92 -20.39 7.08 -16.09
N ILE A 93 -21.34 7.92 -15.70
CA ILE A 93 -21.57 8.32 -14.31
C ILE A 93 -23.03 8.11 -13.92
N VAL A 94 -23.26 7.66 -12.70
CA VAL A 94 -24.57 7.67 -12.04
C VAL A 94 -24.42 8.45 -10.74
N VAL A 95 -25.27 9.46 -10.53
CA VAL A 95 -25.27 10.26 -9.29
C VAL A 95 -26.35 9.71 -8.36
N HIS A 96 -25.98 9.40 -7.11
CA HIS A 96 -26.85 8.72 -6.15
C HIS A 96 -27.41 9.65 -5.07
N SER A 97 -26.76 10.78 -4.79
CA SER A 97 -27.22 11.72 -3.77
C SER A 97 -27.34 13.18 -4.25
N PRO A 98 -28.26 13.97 -3.67
CA PRO A 98 -28.38 15.40 -3.97
C PRO A 98 -27.11 16.19 -3.66
N ALA A 99 -26.42 15.84 -2.56
CA ALA A 99 -25.16 16.48 -2.16
C ALA A 99 -24.05 16.22 -3.18
N ALA A 100 -23.94 14.98 -3.69
CA ALA A 100 -23.00 14.65 -4.75
C ALA A 100 -23.31 15.44 -6.03
N ARG A 101 -24.59 15.56 -6.40
CA ARG A 101 -25.00 16.36 -7.56
C ARG A 101 -24.53 17.81 -7.47
N GLN A 102 -24.75 18.46 -6.33
CA GLN A 102 -24.31 19.84 -6.10
C GLN A 102 -22.78 19.98 -6.13
N ARG A 103 -22.07 19.07 -5.46
CA ARG A 103 -20.59 19.06 -5.41
C ARG A 103 -19.94 18.81 -6.77
N LEU A 104 -20.52 17.93 -7.58
CA LEU A 104 -20.04 17.66 -8.94
C LEU A 104 -20.36 18.84 -9.88
N ALA A 105 -21.54 19.44 -9.74
CA ALA A 105 -21.92 20.60 -10.53
C ALA A 105 -21.02 21.81 -10.29
N SER A 106 -20.57 22.05 -9.05
CA SER A 106 -19.68 23.17 -8.72
C SER A 106 -18.23 22.98 -9.21
N ARG A 107 -17.82 21.75 -9.52
CA ARG A 107 -16.48 21.41 -10.02
C ARG A 107 -16.37 21.48 -11.54
N LEU A 108 -17.48 21.34 -12.26
CA LEU A 108 -17.46 21.33 -13.71
C LEU A 108 -17.40 22.75 -14.29
N PRO A 109 -16.43 23.04 -15.19
CA PRO A 109 -16.47 24.25 -16.00
C PRO A 109 -17.75 24.31 -16.84
N GLN A 110 -18.27 25.52 -17.08
CA GLN A 110 -19.42 25.70 -17.97
C GLN A 110 -19.17 25.21 -19.40
N SER A 111 -17.90 25.15 -19.82
CA SER A 111 -17.45 24.67 -21.15
C SER A 111 -17.55 23.14 -21.33
N CYS A 112 -17.99 22.42 -20.30
CA CYS A 112 -18.31 21.00 -20.38
C CYS A 112 -19.61 20.75 -21.15
N VAL A 113 -19.51 20.82 -22.49
CA VAL A 113 -20.64 20.62 -23.41
C VAL A 113 -21.06 19.16 -23.40
N GLY A 114 -22.18 18.83 -22.74
CA GLY A 114 -22.82 17.51 -22.82
C GLY A 114 -23.52 17.04 -21.55
N VAL A 115 -23.02 17.43 -20.36
CA VAL A 115 -23.63 17.05 -19.08
C VAL A 115 -23.67 18.24 -18.13
N THR A 116 -24.82 18.89 -17.99
CA THR A 116 -25.06 19.78 -16.85
C THR A 116 -25.29 18.91 -15.62
N LEU A 117 -24.23 18.54 -14.88
CA LEU A 117 -24.36 17.71 -13.68
C LEU A 117 -25.32 18.30 -12.64
N GLY A 118 -25.57 19.63 -12.65
CA GLY A 118 -26.59 20.25 -11.79
C GLY A 118 -28.04 19.83 -12.11
N ARG A 119 -28.32 19.32 -13.31
CA ARG A 119 -29.66 18.92 -13.78
C ARG A 119 -29.85 17.41 -13.91
N VAL A 120 -28.86 16.61 -13.52
CA VAL A 120 -29.00 15.16 -13.58
C VAL A 120 -30.08 14.65 -12.62
N VAL A 121 -30.89 13.75 -13.15
CA VAL A 121 -31.79 12.89 -12.38
C VAL A 121 -30.94 11.83 -11.67
N LEU A 122 -31.16 11.68 -10.36
CA LEU A 122 -30.46 10.68 -9.55
C LEU A 122 -30.78 9.26 -10.03
N GLY A 123 -29.82 8.34 -9.89
CA GLY A 123 -29.99 6.94 -10.30
C GLY A 123 -30.12 6.73 -11.81
N ARG A 124 -29.87 7.76 -12.63
CA ARG A 124 -29.81 7.64 -14.09
C ARG A 124 -28.36 7.68 -14.58
N PRO A 125 -27.99 6.85 -15.58
CA PRO A 125 -26.67 6.89 -16.16
C PRO A 125 -26.53 8.04 -17.17
N TYR A 126 -25.40 8.73 -17.11
CA TYR A 126 -25.00 9.79 -18.04
C TYR A 126 -23.61 9.45 -18.59
N GLU A 127 -23.36 9.80 -19.85
CA GLU A 127 -22.07 9.59 -20.48
C GLU A 127 -21.16 10.79 -20.25
N LEU A 128 -20.01 10.58 -19.62
CA LEU A 128 -18.98 11.61 -19.41
C LEU A 128 -17.95 11.67 -20.53
N TYR A 129 -17.72 10.53 -21.18
CA TYR A 129 -16.75 10.39 -22.25
C TYR A 129 -17.09 9.20 -23.15
N ASN A 130 -16.83 9.39 -24.44
CA ASN A 130 -16.90 8.35 -25.46
C ASN A 130 -15.95 8.73 -26.59
N THR A 131 -15.18 7.75 -27.07
CA THR A 131 -14.23 7.91 -28.19
C THR A 131 -14.87 8.51 -29.44
N ARG A 132 -16.15 8.26 -29.70
CA ARG A 132 -16.88 8.80 -30.85
C ARG A 132 -17.27 10.27 -30.70
N ALA A 133 -17.49 10.75 -29.48
CA ALA A 133 -17.95 12.12 -29.20
C ALA A 133 -16.78 13.13 -29.06
N GLY A 134 -15.54 12.66 -28.99
CA GLY A 134 -14.34 13.47 -29.26
C GLY A 134 -13.85 14.41 -28.15
N ARG A 135 -14.64 14.78 -27.13
CA ARG A 135 -14.18 15.57 -25.94
C ARG A 135 -15.02 15.23 -24.70
N GLY A 136 -14.38 15.09 -23.53
CA GLY A 136 -15.05 14.69 -22.29
C GLY A 136 -14.58 15.46 -21.06
N CYS A 137 -15.43 15.52 -20.04
CA CYS A 137 -15.23 16.31 -18.81
C CYS A 137 -14.43 15.60 -17.72
N LEU A 138 -13.63 14.61 -18.11
CA LEU A 138 -12.94 13.72 -17.20
C LEU A 138 -11.93 14.49 -16.34
N ALA A 139 -11.05 15.28 -16.95
CA ALA A 139 -10.02 16.03 -16.23
C ALA A 139 -10.60 17.05 -15.23
N ALA A 140 -11.71 17.71 -15.59
CA ALA A 140 -12.41 18.64 -14.70
C ALA A 140 -13.00 17.95 -13.46
N LEU A 141 -13.34 16.67 -13.56
CA LEU A 141 -13.78 15.84 -12.44
C LEU A 141 -12.61 15.22 -11.68
N GLY A 142 -11.36 15.52 -12.05
CA GLY A 142 -10.15 14.86 -11.53
C GLY A 142 -10.10 13.38 -11.86
N PHE A 143 -10.89 12.93 -12.84
CA PHE A 143 -10.90 11.55 -13.27
C PHE A 143 -9.55 11.20 -13.90
N SER A 144 -8.98 10.10 -13.42
CA SER A 144 -7.73 9.54 -13.90
C SER A 144 -7.82 8.02 -13.85
N MET A 145 -7.17 7.37 -14.80
CA MET A 145 -6.91 5.92 -14.78
C MET A 145 -5.41 5.64 -14.89
N MET A 146 -4.57 6.61 -14.49
CA MET A 146 -3.11 6.49 -14.57
C MET A 146 -2.58 5.30 -13.77
N GLU A 147 -3.31 4.83 -12.74
CA GLU A 147 -2.96 3.61 -12.01
C GLU A 147 -2.90 2.36 -12.89
N MET A 148 -3.60 2.35 -14.03
CA MET A 148 -3.56 1.25 -15.00
C MET A 148 -2.26 1.24 -15.82
N GLY A 149 -1.40 2.25 -15.67
CA GLY A 149 -0.10 2.32 -16.32
C GLY A 149 0.97 1.40 -15.72
N LEU A 150 0.72 0.84 -14.53
CA LEU A 150 1.66 0.01 -13.78
C LEU A 150 0.93 -1.15 -13.10
N ILE A 151 1.27 -2.39 -13.45
CA ILE A 151 0.52 -3.59 -13.04
C ILE A 151 1.44 -4.71 -12.54
N ARG A 152 0.96 -5.52 -11.57
CA ARG A 152 1.55 -6.80 -11.14
C ARG A 152 0.45 -7.85 -10.96
N ILE A 153 0.69 -9.12 -11.29
CA ILE A 153 -0.38 -10.12 -11.58
C ILE A 153 -0.48 -11.31 -10.56
N GLN A 154 0.46 -11.53 -9.64
CA GLN A 154 0.32 -12.59 -8.61
C GLN A 154 -0.83 -12.32 -7.63
N GLU A 155 -0.85 -11.11 -7.08
CA GLU A 155 -2.06 -10.42 -6.63
C GLU A 155 -2.16 -9.18 -7.53
N LEU A 156 -3.36 -8.70 -7.85
CA LEU A 156 -3.48 -7.61 -8.81
C LEU A 156 -3.12 -6.28 -8.13
N PHE A 157 -1.91 -5.79 -8.36
CA PHE A 157 -1.53 -4.44 -7.98
C PHE A 157 -1.74 -3.48 -9.15
N LEU A 158 -2.31 -2.32 -8.85
CA LEU A 158 -2.34 -1.17 -9.75
C LEU A 158 -1.39 -0.09 -9.20
N GLY A 159 -0.90 0.77 -10.08
CA GLY A 159 -0.02 1.89 -9.72
C GLY A 159 -0.62 2.79 -8.64
N ASP A 160 0.24 3.41 -7.83
CA ASP A 160 -0.15 4.45 -6.88
C ASP A 160 -0.79 5.66 -7.56
N ILE A 161 -1.55 6.44 -6.79
CA ILE A 161 -2.22 7.65 -7.24
C ILE A 161 -1.61 8.82 -6.49
N HIS A 162 -1.38 9.93 -7.18
CA HIS A 162 -0.80 11.11 -6.55
C HIS A 162 -1.65 11.60 -5.36
N THR A 163 -0.98 11.95 -4.25
CA THR A 163 -1.65 12.40 -3.02
C THR A 163 -2.27 13.79 -3.17
N ASP A 164 -1.66 14.66 -3.98
CA ASP A 164 -2.30 15.90 -4.46
C ASP A 164 -3.23 15.58 -5.64
N TRP A 165 -4.52 15.90 -5.44
CA TRP A 165 -5.59 15.70 -6.40
C TRP A 165 -5.32 16.39 -7.75
N THR A 166 -4.68 17.56 -7.75
CA THR A 166 -4.43 18.36 -8.96
C THR A 166 -3.42 17.71 -9.92
N GLN A 167 -2.58 16.81 -9.41
CA GLN A 167 -1.51 16.16 -10.16
C GLN A 167 -1.92 14.79 -10.73
N ARG A 168 -3.08 14.25 -10.33
CA ARG A 168 -3.46 12.85 -10.62
C ARG A 168 -3.64 12.50 -12.08
N THR A 169 -4.04 13.48 -12.89
CA THR A 169 -4.30 13.27 -14.33
C THR A 169 -3.01 13.19 -15.15
N GLN A 170 -1.88 13.65 -14.60
CA GLN A 170 -0.58 13.67 -15.24
C GLN A 170 0.48 12.84 -14.51
N TYR A 171 0.15 12.31 -13.34
CA TYR A 171 1.07 11.51 -12.53
C TYR A 171 1.36 10.18 -13.19
N ARG A 172 2.65 9.83 -13.27
CA ARG A 172 3.11 8.49 -13.61
C ARG A 172 3.34 7.71 -12.32
N PRO A 173 2.66 6.57 -12.10
CA PRO A 173 2.86 5.76 -10.91
C PRO A 173 4.31 5.33 -10.70
N THR A 174 4.76 5.36 -9.45
CA THR A 174 6.10 4.91 -9.03
C THR A 174 6.05 3.89 -7.89
N GLY A 175 4.86 3.66 -7.33
CA GLY A 175 4.56 2.62 -6.35
C GLY A 175 3.26 1.91 -6.68
N TYR A 176 2.68 1.24 -5.68
CA TYR A 176 1.42 0.52 -5.84
C TYR A 176 0.38 0.96 -4.82
N GLN A 177 -0.88 0.89 -5.22
CA GLN A 177 -2.01 0.85 -4.29
C GLN A 177 -2.04 -0.49 -3.54
N GLN A 178 -2.90 -0.61 -2.54
CA GLN A 178 -3.19 -1.91 -1.93
C GLN A 178 -3.65 -2.92 -3.00
N PRO A 179 -3.25 -4.20 -2.87
CA PRO A 179 -3.59 -5.21 -3.86
C PRO A 179 -5.10 -5.42 -3.94
N LEU A 180 -5.55 -5.63 -5.18
CA LEU A 180 -6.87 -6.14 -5.46
C LEU A 180 -6.81 -7.67 -5.45
N GLN A 181 -7.79 -8.27 -4.80
CA GLN A 181 -7.96 -9.70 -4.64
C GLN A 181 -9.14 -10.18 -5.48
N ASN A 182 -9.07 -11.44 -5.90
CA ASN A 182 -10.18 -12.08 -6.60
C ASN A 182 -11.41 -12.19 -5.66
N ALA A 183 -12.52 -11.55 -6.03
CA ALA A 183 -13.73 -11.46 -5.22
C ALA A 183 -14.40 -12.82 -4.96
N MET A 184 -14.14 -13.84 -5.79
CA MET A 184 -14.75 -15.17 -5.67
C MET A 184 -13.83 -16.19 -4.99
N HIS A 185 -12.51 -16.04 -5.10
CA HIS A 185 -11.55 -17.10 -4.77
C HIS A 185 -10.55 -16.77 -3.65
N HIS A 186 -10.47 -15.53 -3.16
CA HIS A 186 -9.44 -15.16 -2.18
C HIS A 186 -9.76 -15.65 -0.75
N ILE A 187 -10.90 -15.24 -0.19
CA ILE A 187 -11.36 -15.65 1.15
C ILE A 187 -12.85 -15.96 1.05
N HIS A 188 -13.23 -17.18 1.43
CA HIS A 188 -14.62 -17.60 1.43
C HIS A 188 -15.02 -18.19 2.80
N PRO A 189 -16.13 -17.75 3.39
CA PRO A 189 -17.06 -16.72 2.92
C PRO A 189 -16.55 -15.28 3.14
N CYS A 190 -16.70 -14.41 2.14
CA CYS A 190 -16.44 -12.97 2.25
C CYS A 190 -17.70 -12.16 1.90
N ALA A 191 -18.39 -11.63 2.93
CA ALA A 191 -19.63 -10.88 2.75
C ALA A 191 -19.45 -9.60 1.91
N VAL A 192 -18.36 -8.84 2.16
CA VAL A 192 -18.06 -7.60 1.41
C VAL A 192 -17.73 -7.90 -0.06
N CYS A 193 -16.96 -8.94 -0.33
CA CYS A 193 -16.62 -9.37 -1.68
C CYS A 193 -17.89 -9.72 -2.48
N ALA A 194 -18.86 -10.39 -1.85
CA ALA A 194 -20.13 -10.70 -2.48
C ALA A 194 -20.96 -9.44 -2.80
N LEU A 195 -20.92 -8.42 -1.94
CA LEU A 195 -21.58 -7.13 -2.21
C LEU A 195 -20.94 -6.41 -3.39
N VAL A 196 -19.60 -6.32 -3.41
CA VAL A 196 -18.85 -5.70 -4.50
C VAL A 196 -19.05 -6.46 -5.82
N TYR A 197 -19.00 -7.78 -5.78
CA TYR A 197 -19.22 -8.64 -6.96
C TYR A 197 -20.61 -8.44 -7.59
N ARG A 198 -21.65 -8.27 -6.76
CA ARG A 198 -23.05 -8.10 -7.23
C ARG A 198 -23.40 -6.65 -7.55
N SER A 199 -22.47 -5.72 -7.35
CA SER A 199 -22.73 -4.30 -7.57
C SER A 199 -22.87 -3.96 -9.06
N SER A 200 -23.49 -2.81 -9.31
CA SER A 200 -23.57 -2.20 -10.64
C SER A 200 -23.51 -0.67 -10.46
N GLU A 201 -23.29 0.08 -11.52
CA GLU A 201 -23.29 1.55 -11.47
C GLU A 201 -24.60 2.14 -10.90
N LEU A 202 -25.72 1.43 -11.05
CA LEU A 202 -27.03 1.79 -10.49
C LEU A 202 -27.23 1.31 -9.05
N ARG A 203 -26.48 0.30 -8.62
CA ARG A 203 -26.59 -0.33 -7.29
C ARG A 203 -25.20 -0.45 -6.67
N PRO A 204 -24.64 0.67 -6.16
CA PRO A 204 -23.39 0.66 -5.42
C PRO A 204 -23.51 -0.24 -4.17
N PRO A 205 -22.45 -0.95 -3.77
CA PRO A 205 -22.49 -1.79 -2.59
C PRO A 205 -22.55 -0.93 -1.33
N VAL A 206 -23.48 -1.23 -0.41
CA VAL A 206 -23.51 -0.59 0.92
C VAL A 206 -22.80 -1.52 1.89
N LEU A 207 -21.67 -1.09 2.44
CA LEU A 207 -20.87 -1.96 3.30
C LEU A 207 -21.46 -2.02 4.72
N PRO A 208 -21.35 -3.17 5.41
CA PRO A 208 -21.77 -3.25 6.81
C PRO A 208 -20.94 -2.31 7.68
N ARG A 209 -21.62 -1.65 8.64
CA ARG A 209 -20.97 -0.87 9.69
C ARG A 209 -19.93 -1.72 10.41
N SER A 210 -18.67 -1.32 10.31
CA SER A 210 -17.63 -1.84 11.19
C SER A 210 -17.67 -1.06 12.51
N PRO A 211 -17.70 -1.73 13.67
CA PRO A 211 -17.60 -1.04 14.95
C PRO A 211 -16.34 -0.18 14.98
N ALA A 212 -16.47 1.06 15.47
CA ALA A 212 -15.31 1.89 15.73
C ALA A 212 -14.44 1.18 16.78
N ALA A 213 -13.27 0.70 16.39
CA ALA A 213 -12.31 0.17 17.33
C ALA A 213 -11.69 1.35 18.09
N PRO A 214 -11.53 1.28 19.43
CA PRO A 214 -10.77 2.28 20.14
C PRO A 214 -9.33 2.29 19.63
N LEU A 215 -8.76 3.48 19.45
CA LEU A 215 -7.37 3.61 19.05
C LEU A 215 -6.46 3.35 20.25
N SER A 216 -5.72 2.25 20.20
CA SER A 216 -4.62 1.96 21.12
C SER A 216 -3.35 1.74 20.32
N LEU A 217 -2.33 2.55 20.57
CA LEU A 217 -1.01 2.39 19.95
C LEU A 217 -0.14 1.38 20.71
N ALA A 218 -0.50 1.04 21.94
CA ALA A 218 0.32 0.27 22.86
C ALA A 218 0.90 -1.01 22.24
N GLY A 219 2.19 -1.25 22.47
CA GLY A 219 2.86 -2.46 22.02
C GLY A 219 3.58 -2.28 20.69
N ARG A 220 3.79 -3.41 19.99
CA ARG A 220 4.61 -3.49 18.79
C ARG A 220 3.77 -3.85 17.57
N TRP A 221 3.95 -3.11 16.48
CA TRP A 221 3.22 -3.25 15.23
C TRP A 221 4.19 -3.48 14.09
N VAL A 222 3.85 -4.39 13.17
CA VAL A 222 4.69 -4.72 12.03
C VAL A 222 3.92 -4.75 10.71
N SER A 223 4.62 -4.47 9.62
CA SER A 223 4.11 -4.73 8.27
C SER A 223 3.87 -6.23 8.07
N GLN A 224 2.73 -6.59 7.47
CA GLN A 224 2.45 -7.97 7.08
C GLN A 224 3.19 -8.39 5.81
N HIS A 225 3.44 -7.43 4.92
CA HIS A 225 4.02 -7.65 3.60
C HIS A 225 5.06 -6.58 3.28
N CYS A 226 5.85 -6.83 2.24
CA CYS A 226 6.73 -5.83 1.66
C CYS A 226 5.89 -4.65 1.13
N GLU A 227 6.10 -3.46 1.69
CA GLU A 227 5.39 -2.26 1.29
C GLU A 227 6.13 -1.56 0.16
N THR A 228 5.38 -0.97 -0.76
CA THR A 228 5.95 -0.10 -1.79
C THR A 228 5.67 1.34 -1.45
N ARG A 229 6.69 2.19 -1.57
CA ARG A 229 6.59 3.63 -1.34
C ARG A 229 6.85 4.35 -2.65
N PRO A 230 6.28 5.57 -2.81
CA PRO A 230 6.62 6.44 -3.93
C PRO A 230 8.14 6.57 -4.05
N THR A 231 8.64 6.81 -5.27
CA THR A 231 10.09 6.87 -5.59
C THR A 231 10.85 5.53 -5.46
N VAL A 232 10.15 4.41 -5.68
CA VAL A 232 10.77 3.07 -5.84
C VAL A 232 11.49 2.58 -4.57
N LEU A 233 10.91 2.86 -3.40
CA LEU A 233 11.41 2.33 -2.15
C LEU A 233 10.53 1.17 -1.68
N PHE A 234 11.12 -0.01 -1.52
CA PHE A 234 10.47 -1.13 -0.86
C PHE A 234 10.87 -1.15 0.60
N LEU A 235 9.94 -1.36 1.51
CA LEU A 235 10.25 -1.38 2.94
C LEU A 235 9.36 -2.29 3.77
N THR A 236 9.85 -2.61 4.96
CA THR A 236 9.03 -3.10 6.07
C THR A 236 9.16 -2.15 7.26
N ARG A 237 8.08 -2.02 8.02
CA ARG A 237 7.95 -1.16 9.20
C ARG A 237 7.77 -2.02 10.44
N ASP A 238 8.36 -1.56 11.52
CA ASP A 238 8.30 -2.18 12.84
C ASP A 238 8.30 -1.08 13.89
N PHE A 239 7.15 -0.82 14.49
CA PHE A 239 6.91 0.28 15.41
C PHE A 239 6.64 -0.24 16.80
N ALA A 240 7.30 0.33 17.79
CA ALA A 240 7.02 0.13 19.20
C ALA A 240 6.54 1.45 19.81
N PHE A 241 5.41 1.41 20.52
CA PHE A 241 4.86 2.55 21.23
C PHE A 241 4.80 2.26 22.72
N ASP A 242 5.23 3.24 23.50
CA ASP A 242 5.13 3.30 24.95
C ASP A 242 4.18 4.45 25.33
N PRO A 243 2.89 4.14 25.62
CA PRO A 243 1.91 5.14 26.00
C PRO A 243 2.20 5.84 27.32
N ASP A 244 2.88 5.16 28.26
CA ASP A 244 3.16 5.73 29.59
C ASP A 244 4.17 6.87 29.48
N GLN A 245 5.12 6.74 28.55
CA GLN A 245 6.14 7.77 28.28
C GLN A 245 5.80 8.67 27.08
N ASN A 246 4.66 8.43 26.41
CA ASN A 246 4.34 9.00 25.10
C ASN A 246 5.53 8.89 24.12
N ALA A 247 6.23 7.77 24.16
CA ALA A 247 7.45 7.53 23.43
C ALA A 247 7.21 6.51 22.33
N TRP A 248 7.98 6.61 21.25
CA TRP A 248 7.90 5.68 20.14
C TRP A 248 9.28 5.38 19.58
N GLU A 249 9.38 4.21 18.98
CA GLU A 249 10.52 3.79 18.18
C GLU A 249 10.00 3.12 16.91
N GLY A 250 10.60 3.45 15.78
CA GLY A 250 10.27 2.86 14.49
C GLY A 250 11.52 2.39 13.77
N THR A 251 11.49 1.14 13.32
CA THR A 251 12.49 0.56 12.44
C THR A 251 11.92 0.44 11.03
N TYR A 252 12.62 1.04 10.06
CA TYR A 252 12.31 0.97 8.63
C TYR A 252 13.44 0.23 7.93
N ARG A 253 13.17 -0.98 7.44
CA ARG A 253 14.13 -1.75 6.64
C ARG A 253 13.82 -1.50 5.18
N HIS A 254 14.78 -1.00 4.42
CA HIS A 254 14.62 -0.71 3.00
C HIS A 254 15.25 -1.81 2.15
N TYR A 255 14.66 -2.04 0.98
CA TYR A 255 15.01 -3.12 0.08
C TYR A 255 15.03 -2.64 -1.36
N SER A 256 15.81 -3.33 -2.19
CA SER A 256 15.92 -3.03 -3.63
C SER A 256 14.94 -3.81 -4.50
N ASP A 257 14.14 -4.69 -3.90
CA ASP A 257 13.23 -5.60 -4.59
C ASP A 257 11.86 -5.69 -3.89
N PRO A 258 10.79 -6.00 -4.64
CA PRO A 258 9.42 -6.04 -4.12
C PRO A 258 9.10 -7.27 -3.26
N ALA A 259 10.01 -8.23 -3.14
CA ALA A 259 9.90 -9.34 -2.20
C ALA A 259 10.61 -9.04 -0.86
N CYS A 260 11.22 -7.85 -0.72
CA CYS A 260 11.99 -7.45 0.43
C CYS A 260 13.09 -8.48 0.79
N SER A 261 13.78 -9.01 -0.22
CA SER A 261 14.81 -10.05 -0.06
C SER A 261 16.24 -9.49 -0.02
N HIS A 262 16.47 -8.33 -0.62
CA HIS A 262 17.77 -7.68 -0.76
C HIS A 262 17.78 -6.34 0.00
N PRO A 263 18.20 -6.33 1.28
CA PRO A 263 18.20 -5.14 2.11
C PRO A 263 19.26 -4.13 1.64
N THR A 264 18.93 -2.84 1.65
CA THR A 264 19.81 -1.74 1.22
C THR A 264 20.31 -0.93 2.41
N PHE A 265 19.39 -0.45 3.26
CA PHE A 265 19.70 0.21 4.53
C PHE A 265 18.55 0.05 5.53
N THR A 266 18.88 0.16 6.81
CA THR A 266 17.90 0.21 7.91
C THR A 266 17.96 1.58 8.56
N LEU A 267 16.80 2.15 8.86
CA LEU A 267 16.65 3.34 9.70
C LEU A 267 15.97 2.96 11.00
N ARG A 268 16.49 3.45 12.12
CA ARG A 268 15.88 3.34 13.44
C ARG A 268 15.66 4.74 13.99
N ALA A 269 14.41 5.17 14.03
CA ALA A 269 14.01 6.48 14.49
C ALA A 269 13.28 6.39 15.83
N SER A 270 13.47 7.37 16.71
CA SER A 270 12.73 7.43 17.97
C SER A 270 12.48 8.85 18.44
N GLY A 271 11.52 8.98 19.35
CA GLY A 271 11.19 10.24 19.99
C GLY A 271 9.88 10.14 20.76
N HIS A 272 9.10 11.23 20.72
CA HIS A 272 7.84 11.34 21.47
C HIS A 272 6.68 11.66 20.54
N TYR A 273 5.47 11.30 20.95
CA TYR A 273 4.26 11.64 20.22
C TYR A 273 3.25 12.34 21.13
N ALA A 274 2.35 13.10 20.52
CA ALA A 274 1.19 13.66 21.19
C ALA A 274 -0.06 13.32 20.40
N GLN A 275 -1.07 12.77 21.08
CA GLN A 275 -2.39 12.55 20.52
C GLN A 275 -3.14 13.89 20.44
N GLY A 276 -3.74 14.14 19.29
CA GLY A 276 -4.62 15.28 19.04
C GLY A 276 -6.09 14.87 18.99
N ASN A 277 -6.89 15.73 18.35
CA ASN A 277 -8.32 15.53 18.18
C ASN A 277 -8.63 14.45 17.12
N PRO A 278 -9.87 13.93 17.11
CA PRO A 278 -10.40 13.23 15.93
C PRO A 278 -10.23 14.08 14.66
N SER A 279 -9.91 13.43 13.55
CA SER A 279 -9.70 14.11 12.27
C SER A 279 -11.00 14.70 11.74
N ALA A 280 -10.98 15.99 11.41
CA ALA A 280 -12.09 16.65 10.74
C ALA A 280 -12.23 16.22 9.26
N LYS A 281 -11.17 15.67 8.66
CA LYS A 281 -11.14 15.26 7.24
C LYS A 281 -11.51 13.79 7.06
N VAL A 282 -11.04 12.92 7.95
CA VAL A 282 -11.20 11.46 7.82
C VAL A 282 -11.95 10.91 9.04
N PRO A 283 -13.26 10.64 8.92
CA PRO A 283 -14.05 10.13 10.04
C PRO A 283 -13.50 8.81 10.60
N GLY A 284 -13.47 8.70 11.93
CA GLY A 284 -12.94 7.55 12.65
C GLY A 284 -11.41 7.53 12.81
N ALA A 285 -10.70 8.52 12.27
CA ALA A 285 -9.26 8.66 12.45
C ALA A 285 -8.91 9.72 13.51
N THR A 286 -7.72 9.62 14.07
CA THR A 286 -7.20 10.52 15.09
C THR A 286 -5.91 11.17 14.62
N GLU A 287 -5.76 12.47 14.87
CA GLU A 287 -4.57 13.21 14.52
C GLU A 287 -3.46 13.01 15.57
N PHE A 288 -2.23 12.85 15.13
CA PHE A 288 -1.06 12.76 16.02
C PHE A 288 0.04 13.72 15.59
N VAL A 289 0.92 14.10 16.52
CA VAL A 289 2.16 14.82 16.21
C VAL A 289 3.31 14.03 16.77
N PHE A 290 4.18 13.54 15.88
CA PHE A 290 5.39 12.82 16.22
C PHE A 290 6.56 13.79 16.18
N LYS A 291 7.35 13.85 17.27
CA LYS A 291 8.63 14.53 17.31
C LYS A 291 9.72 13.48 17.21
N VAL A 292 10.48 13.52 16.12
CA VAL A 292 11.64 12.64 15.92
C VAL A 292 12.86 13.35 16.49
N THR A 293 13.54 12.71 17.43
CA THR A 293 14.67 13.31 18.14
C THR A 293 15.97 12.55 17.93
N ARG A 294 15.90 11.25 17.62
CA ARG A 294 17.07 10.42 17.33
C ARG A 294 16.81 9.59 16.10
N VAL A 295 17.83 9.45 15.26
CA VAL A 295 17.84 8.50 14.14
C VAL A 295 19.20 7.83 14.09
N ARG A 296 19.16 6.52 13.94
CA ARG A 296 20.31 5.70 13.58
C ARG A 296 20.08 5.07 12.23
N ALA A 297 21.16 4.79 11.53
CA ALA A 297 21.11 4.19 10.21
C ALA A 297 22.21 3.15 10.05
N THR A 298 21.90 2.09 9.33
CA THR A 298 22.81 0.98 9.04
C THR A 298 22.80 0.73 7.54
N ALA A 299 23.97 0.78 6.90
CA ALA A 299 24.11 0.34 5.51
C ALA A 299 24.08 -1.20 5.47
N MET A 300 23.23 -1.79 4.64
CA MET A 300 23.08 -3.25 4.54
C MET A 300 23.80 -3.83 3.31
N GLU A 301 24.27 -2.97 2.42
CA GLU A 301 25.03 -3.35 1.23
C GLU A 301 26.17 -2.37 0.92
N GLU A 302 27.16 -2.86 0.19
CA GLU A 302 28.38 -2.12 -0.17
C GLU A 302 28.07 -0.85 -1.00
N ALA A 303 27.10 -0.92 -1.92
CA ALA A 303 26.72 0.21 -2.76
C ALA A 303 26.19 1.38 -1.91
N THR A 304 25.37 1.07 -0.90
CA THR A 304 24.81 2.06 0.02
C THR A 304 25.89 2.62 0.94
N ALA A 305 26.79 1.78 1.50
CA ALA A 305 27.92 2.26 2.30
C ALA A 305 28.84 3.21 1.51
N LYS A 306 29.17 2.86 0.25
CA LYS A 306 29.94 3.73 -0.66
C LYS A 306 29.26 5.05 -0.93
N MET A 307 27.95 5.03 -1.21
CA MET A 307 27.16 6.26 -1.41
C MET A 307 27.22 7.17 -0.17
N LEU A 308 27.06 6.61 1.03
CA LEU A 308 27.07 7.35 2.29
C LEU A 308 28.47 7.90 2.64
N ASN A 309 29.53 7.15 2.31
CA ASN A 309 30.91 7.63 2.45
C ASN A 309 31.25 8.78 1.49
N GLY A 310 30.51 8.94 0.38
CA GLY A 310 30.63 10.09 -0.52
C GLY A 310 29.98 11.39 0.01
N THR A 311 29.34 11.35 1.17
CA THR A 311 28.67 12.53 1.74
C THR A 311 29.66 13.53 2.33
N ARG A 312 29.28 14.82 2.33
CA ARG A 312 30.09 15.87 2.94
C ARG A 312 30.26 15.63 4.44
N PRO A 313 31.41 15.96 5.03
CA PRO A 313 31.62 15.81 6.46
C PRO A 313 30.54 16.52 7.29
N GLY A 314 30.05 15.82 8.32
CA GLY A 314 29.03 16.35 9.24
C GLY A 314 27.61 16.45 8.66
N LYS A 315 27.32 15.83 7.51
CA LYS A 315 25.98 15.86 6.89
C LYS A 315 25.23 14.53 6.94
N CYS A 316 25.87 13.43 7.33
CA CYS A 316 25.25 12.11 7.40
C CYS A 316 26.12 11.19 8.27
N GLY A 317 26.15 11.43 9.58
CA GLY A 317 27.04 10.72 10.49
C GLY A 317 28.53 11.05 10.28
N ARG A 318 29.40 10.14 10.73
CA ARG A 318 30.86 10.29 10.61
C ARG A 318 31.32 10.09 9.16
N ALA A 319 31.98 11.10 8.59
CA ALA A 319 32.52 11.04 7.23
C ALA A 319 33.50 9.88 7.06
N GLY A 320 33.37 9.13 5.97
CA GLY A 320 34.24 7.99 5.65
C GLY A 320 34.16 6.82 6.65
N GLY A 321 33.22 6.86 7.59
CA GLY A 321 33.07 5.85 8.65
C GLY A 321 32.01 4.80 8.36
N TRP A 322 31.32 4.85 7.23
CA TRP A 322 30.23 3.92 6.93
C TRP A 322 30.76 2.56 6.51
N GLU A 323 30.34 1.53 7.23
CA GLU A 323 30.64 0.14 6.97
C GLU A 323 29.34 -0.68 6.90
N VAL A 324 29.37 -1.75 6.11
CA VAL A 324 28.21 -2.65 5.98
C VAL A 324 27.92 -3.32 7.33
N GLY A 325 26.67 -3.25 7.76
CA GLY A 325 26.19 -3.85 9.01
C GLY A 325 26.47 -3.02 10.28
N VAL A 326 27.17 -1.89 10.17
CA VAL A 326 27.48 -1.02 11.31
C VAL A 326 26.42 0.07 11.46
N GLU A 327 25.87 0.22 12.66
CA GLU A 327 24.89 1.26 12.99
C GLU A 327 25.59 2.58 13.32
N HIS A 328 25.14 3.67 12.69
CA HIS A 328 25.64 5.03 12.91
C HIS A 328 24.53 5.93 13.45
N ASP A 329 24.86 6.73 14.49
CA ASP A 329 23.98 7.78 15.00
C ASP A 329 24.06 9.01 14.09
N LEU A 330 22.91 9.43 13.57
CA LEU A 330 22.75 10.61 12.71
C LEU A 330 22.36 11.86 13.51
N THR A 331 22.09 11.72 14.80
CA THR A 331 21.68 12.83 15.68
C THR A 331 22.74 13.93 15.75
N PRO A 332 24.06 13.64 15.89
CA PRO A 332 25.08 14.68 15.95
C PRO A 332 25.26 15.49 14.64
N THR A 333 24.72 14.99 13.53
CA THR A 333 24.78 15.66 12.22
C THR A 333 23.44 16.26 11.79
N ASP A 334 22.51 16.41 12.72
CA ASP A 334 21.14 16.89 12.46
C ASP A 334 20.43 16.09 11.35
N GLY A 335 20.71 14.79 11.28
CA GLY A 335 20.15 13.88 10.29
C GLY A 335 21.11 13.53 9.15
N CYS A 336 20.52 13.18 8.01
CA CYS A 336 21.21 12.74 6.80
C CYS A 336 20.42 13.13 5.55
N THR A 337 20.85 14.19 4.87
CA THR A 337 20.08 14.76 3.74
C THR A 337 19.99 13.84 2.53
N VAL A 338 21.02 13.01 2.27
CA VAL A 338 21.00 12.04 1.16
C VAL A 338 19.97 10.92 1.38
N LEU A 339 19.63 10.64 2.64
CA LEU A 339 18.55 9.72 3.01
C LEU A 339 17.21 10.45 3.27
N GLY A 340 17.15 11.77 3.01
CA GLY A 340 15.95 12.58 3.26
C GLY A 340 15.63 12.81 4.74
N ILE A 341 16.61 12.64 5.64
CA ILE A 341 16.42 12.73 7.10
C ILE A 341 16.92 14.08 7.59
N LYS A 342 16.07 14.79 8.35
CA LYS A 342 16.42 16.04 9.02
C LYS A 342 16.02 15.95 10.49
N LEU A 343 16.93 16.29 11.41
CA LEU A 343 16.65 16.26 12.84
C LEU A 343 16.86 17.62 13.51
N PRO A 344 16.16 17.86 14.65
CA PRO A 344 14.89 17.21 14.99
C PRO A 344 13.81 17.63 13.99
N HIS A 345 12.81 16.78 13.74
CA HIS A 345 11.64 17.17 12.95
C HIS A 345 10.33 16.71 13.57
N LYS A 346 9.24 17.34 13.11
CA LYS A 346 7.88 16.96 13.47
C LYS A 346 7.20 16.32 12.27
N GLU A 347 6.46 15.26 12.52
CA GLU A 347 5.57 14.63 11.56
C GLU A 347 4.12 14.74 12.06
N PHE A 348 3.28 15.35 11.23
CA PHE A 348 1.85 15.45 11.45
C PHE A 348 1.19 14.22 10.86
N GLU A 349 0.77 13.31 11.74
CA GLU A 349 0.30 11.98 11.39
C GLU A 349 -1.22 11.80 11.50
N LEU A 350 -1.71 10.76 10.83
CA LEU A 350 -3.09 10.31 10.93
C LEU A 350 -3.09 8.83 11.32
N PHE A 351 -3.81 8.47 12.38
CA PHE A 351 -3.90 7.10 12.86
C PHE A 351 -5.35 6.63 12.89
N LYS A 352 -5.58 5.35 12.58
CA LYS A 352 -6.88 4.70 12.73
C LYS A 352 -6.67 3.24 13.14
N SER A 353 -7.50 2.74 14.06
CA SER A 353 -7.56 1.32 14.38
C SER A 353 -8.84 0.72 13.80
N GLU A 354 -8.72 -0.49 13.28
CA GLU A 354 -9.86 -1.28 12.83
C GLU A 354 -9.62 -2.75 13.13
N LEU A 355 -10.64 -3.58 12.92
CA LEU A 355 -10.51 -5.03 12.98
C LEU A 355 -10.47 -5.62 11.56
N ASP A 356 -9.74 -6.71 11.40
CA ASP A 356 -9.81 -7.55 10.21
C ASP A 356 -11.01 -8.53 10.28
N HIS A 357 -11.17 -9.36 9.24
CA HIS A 357 -12.23 -10.37 9.16
C HIS A 357 -12.16 -11.44 10.27
N ARG A 358 -10.99 -11.61 10.91
CA ARG A 358 -10.75 -12.52 12.04
C ARG A 358 -10.86 -11.81 13.39
N LYS A 359 -11.32 -10.55 13.41
CA LYS A 359 -11.38 -9.68 14.58
C LYS A 359 -10.00 -9.38 15.20
N GLN A 360 -8.93 -9.47 14.42
CA GLN A 360 -7.59 -9.05 14.82
C GLN A 360 -7.41 -7.55 14.57
N PRO A 361 -6.71 -6.82 15.45
CA PRO A 361 -6.53 -5.39 15.30
C PRO A 361 -5.55 -5.05 14.18
N LEU A 362 -5.88 -3.99 13.45
CA LEU A 362 -5.07 -3.38 12.41
C LEU A 362 -4.80 -1.93 12.77
N LEU A 363 -3.57 -1.49 12.57
CA LEU A 363 -3.16 -0.11 12.75
C LEU A 363 -2.87 0.54 11.40
N PHE A 364 -3.64 1.56 11.07
CA PHE A 364 -3.43 2.38 9.89
C PHE A 364 -2.68 3.65 10.25
N VAL A 365 -1.67 3.99 9.43
CA VAL A 365 -0.81 5.16 9.56
C VAL A 365 -0.93 5.99 8.29
N GLY A 366 -0.87 7.32 8.41
CA GLY A 366 -1.10 8.25 7.32
C GLY A 366 -0.22 7.98 6.09
N GLU A 367 -0.80 8.02 4.90
CA GLU A 367 -0.09 7.87 3.62
C GLU A 367 1.04 8.91 3.47
N ARG A 368 2.18 8.51 2.89
CA ARG A 368 3.24 9.47 2.59
C ARG A 368 2.93 10.24 1.31
N PRO A 369 3.30 11.53 1.23
CA PRO A 369 3.23 12.29 0.00
C PRO A 369 3.98 11.61 -1.16
N THR A 370 3.34 11.53 -2.32
CA THR A 370 3.93 10.94 -3.53
C THR A 370 5.05 11.78 -4.14
N ASP A 371 5.10 13.07 -3.81
CA ASP A 371 6.16 14.00 -4.22
C ASP A 371 7.45 13.89 -3.37
N GLY A 372 7.49 12.96 -2.41
CA GLY A 372 8.61 12.76 -1.50
C GLY A 372 8.71 13.82 -0.40
N SER A 373 7.76 14.76 -0.30
CA SER A 373 7.72 15.73 0.78
C SER A 373 7.34 15.09 2.11
N SER A 374 7.66 15.77 3.22
CA SER A 374 7.29 15.34 4.57
C SER A 374 6.01 16.04 5.03
N ALA A 375 5.22 15.36 5.87
CA ALA A 375 4.09 15.93 6.59
C ALA A 375 4.58 16.82 7.76
N ASP A 376 5.36 17.86 7.43
CA ASP A 376 6.10 18.72 8.38
C ASP A 376 5.25 19.82 9.03
N ARG A 377 3.99 19.96 8.60
CA ARG A 377 3.05 21.00 9.04
C ARG A 377 1.61 20.46 9.05
N PRO A 378 0.69 21.04 9.85
CA PRO A 378 -0.69 20.55 9.95
C PRO A 378 -1.43 20.46 8.61
N GLN A 379 -1.17 21.40 7.69
CA GLN A 379 -1.84 21.45 6.38
C GLN A 379 -1.42 20.30 5.46
N ARG A 380 -0.23 19.71 5.70
CA ARG A 380 0.30 18.55 4.98
C ARG A 380 0.01 17.22 5.68
N ARG A 381 -0.82 17.23 6.72
CA ARG A 381 -1.26 15.99 7.38
C ARG A 381 -1.91 15.06 6.34
N PRO A 382 -1.55 13.76 6.32
CA PRO A 382 -2.17 12.79 5.42
C PRO A 382 -3.69 12.74 5.57
N THR A 383 -4.38 12.40 4.49
CA THR A 383 -5.85 12.24 4.44
C THR A 383 -6.26 10.85 3.98
N SER A 384 -5.34 9.91 4.04
CA SER A 384 -5.44 8.52 3.59
C SER A 384 -4.40 7.71 4.34
N PHE A 385 -4.37 6.40 4.13
CA PHE A 385 -3.56 5.49 4.92
C PHE A 385 -2.62 4.66 4.05
N GLN A 386 -1.48 4.30 4.63
CA GLN A 386 -0.58 3.27 4.13
C GLN A 386 -1.21 1.88 4.33
N ALA A 387 -0.51 0.84 3.88
CA ALA A 387 -0.85 -0.53 4.25
C ALA A 387 -0.98 -0.66 5.78
N PRO A 388 -1.97 -1.43 6.30
CA PRO A 388 -2.13 -1.60 7.73
C PRO A 388 -1.00 -2.42 8.32
N MET A 389 -0.71 -2.17 9.59
CA MET A 389 0.20 -2.95 10.41
C MET A 389 -0.60 -3.86 11.34
N VAL A 390 -0.03 -5.01 11.71
CA VAL A 390 -0.60 -5.94 12.69
C VAL A 390 0.20 -5.92 13.98
N PRO A 391 -0.41 -6.24 15.13
CA PRO A 391 0.35 -6.43 16.35
C PRO A 391 1.35 -7.58 16.18
N CYS A 392 2.56 -7.41 16.67
CA CYS A 392 3.42 -8.54 16.98
C CYS A 392 2.82 -9.26 18.19
N SER A 393 2.28 -10.46 17.97
CA SER A 393 2.09 -11.41 19.06
C SER A 393 3.49 -11.70 19.61
N GLY A 394 3.84 -11.15 20.77
CA GLY A 394 4.89 -11.75 21.56
C GLY A 394 4.49 -13.20 21.73
N GLY A 395 5.33 -14.15 21.29
CA GLY A 395 5.10 -15.55 21.64
C GLY A 395 4.83 -15.56 23.13
N GLU A 396 3.63 -15.98 23.52
CA GLU A 396 3.25 -16.05 24.92
C GLU A 396 4.35 -16.83 25.62
N THR A 397 5.18 -16.13 26.40
CA THR A 397 5.79 -16.75 27.57
C THR A 397 4.59 -17.21 28.37
N GLN A 398 4.22 -18.48 28.20
CA GLN A 398 3.20 -19.11 29.00
C GLN A 398 3.44 -18.68 30.44
N PRO A 399 2.46 -18.08 31.12
CA PRO A 399 2.57 -17.90 32.55
C PRO A 399 2.81 -19.29 33.11
N SER A 400 3.97 -19.51 33.72
CA SER A 400 4.31 -20.73 34.42
C SER A 400 3.25 -20.97 35.49
N ARG A 401 2.23 -21.77 35.13
CA ARG A 401 1.22 -22.26 36.06
C ARG A 401 1.91 -23.29 36.95
N ARG A 402 2.52 -22.78 38.03
CA ARG A 402 2.67 -23.55 39.27
C ARG A 402 1.28 -23.81 39.83
N HIS A 403 0.68 -24.94 39.49
CA HIS A 403 -0.18 -25.68 40.40
C HIS A 403 -0.19 -27.16 40.03
N GLY A 404 -0.07 -27.97 41.06
CA GLY A 404 0.38 -29.35 40.98
C GLY A 404 -0.71 -30.37 40.70
N SER A 405 -0.24 -31.61 40.68
CA SER A 405 -0.99 -32.86 40.84
C SER A 405 -1.78 -33.35 39.62
N GLY A 406 -1.05 -34.09 38.77
CA GLY A 406 -1.29 -35.53 38.68
C GLY A 406 -2.30 -35.98 37.64
N PHE A 407 -1.85 -36.31 36.44
CA PHE A 407 -2.48 -37.33 35.60
C PHE A 407 -1.42 -38.09 34.78
N ASN A 408 -1.40 -39.41 34.99
CA ASN A 408 -0.57 -40.40 34.31
C ASN A 408 -0.91 -40.47 32.81
N LEU A 409 0.09 -40.40 31.93
CA LEU A 409 -0.05 -40.81 30.54
C LEU A 409 0.89 -41.99 30.27
N LYS A 410 0.29 -43.15 29.95
CA LYS A 410 0.98 -44.36 29.50
C LYS A 410 1.76 -44.06 28.22
N GLN A 411 3.03 -44.43 28.26
CA GLN A 411 4.01 -44.30 27.20
C GLN A 411 3.77 -45.39 26.14
N VAL A 412 3.40 -45.00 24.93
CA VAL A 412 3.44 -45.88 23.75
C VAL A 412 4.84 -45.77 23.16
N GLN A 413 5.66 -46.79 23.42
CA GLN A 413 6.91 -47.03 22.71
C GLN A 413 6.60 -47.63 21.34
N LEU A 414 7.09 -47.01 20.27
CA LEU A 414 7.30 -47.68 18.99
C LEU A 414 8.82 -47.90 18.82
N SER A 415 9.17 -49.16 18.67
CA SER A 415 10.51 -49.73 18.65
C SER A 415 11.32 -49.31 17.43
N THR A 416 12.56 -48.88 17.68
CA THR A 416 13.68 -48.83 16.74
C THR A 416 14.30 -50.22 16.57
N ASN A 417 14.47 -50.67 15.33
CA ASN A 417 15.44 -51.67 14.86
C ASN A 417 15.48 -51.52 13.32
N GLY A 418 16.59 -51.52 12.61
CA GLY A 418 17.99 -51.69 12.94
C GLY A 418 18.80 -51.39 11.67
N THR A 419 20.03 -50.96 11.88
CA THR A 419 21.08 -50.76 10.89
C THR A 419 21.41 -52.05 10.13
N GLU A 420 21.47 -51.98 8.79
CA GLU A 420 22.57 -52.54 7.99
C GLU A 420 22.34 -52.27 6.49
N ARG A 421 23.19 -51.41 5.91
CA ARG A 421 23.92 -51.65 4.65
C ARG A 421 24.71 -50.40 4.27
N LEU A 422 25.88 -50.30 4.90
CA LEU A 422 27.04 -49.60 4.39
C LEU A 422 27.54 -50.37 3.16
N ALA A 423 27.46 -49.75 1.99
CA ALA A 423 28.44 -49.79 0.91
C ALA A 423 27.76 -49.37 -0.39
N GLN A 424 28.45 -48.51 -1.16
CA GLN A 424 28.11 -48.07 -2.51
C GLN A 424 27.10 -46.92 -2.60
N LEU A 425 27.61 -45.69 -2.44
CA LEU A 425 27.56 -44.65 -3.49
C LEU A 425 28.27 -43.39 -2.97
N LEU A 426 29.60 -43.53 -2.79
CA LEU A 426 30.54 -42.42 -2.91
C LEU A 426 30.91 -42.32 -4.39
N LEU A 427 30.25 -41.41 -5.09
CA LEU A 427 30.55 -40.85 -6.43
C LEU A 427 29.45 -39.80 -6.60
N LEU A 428 29.65 -38.53 -6.23
CA LEU A 428 30.42 -37.57 -7.00
C LEU A 428 30.74 -36.36 -6.10
N LEU A 429 31.98 -36.26 -5.66
CA LEU A 429 32.61 -34.99 -5.28
C LEU A 429 33.77 -34.74 -6.23
N PHE A 430 33.98 -33.46 -6.52
CA PHE A 430 35.11 -32.82 -7.22
C PHE A 430 34.97 -32.54 -8.72
N GLY A 431 34.96 -31.23 -9.01
CA GLY A 431 35.07 -30.63 -10.33
C GLY A 431 35.04 -29.10 -10.23
N SER A 432 36.05 -28.52 -9.58
CA SER A 432 36.37 -27.09 -9.59
C SER A 432 36.92 -26.63 -10.94
N VAL A 433 36.86 -25.32 -11.22
CA VAL A 433 37.78 -24.41 -11.97
C VAL A 433 36.93 -23.25 -12.57
N LEU A 434 36.97 -21.99 -12.08
CA LEU A 434 37.95 -20.88 -12.21
C LEU A 434 38.16 -20.30 -13.63
N GLY A 435 37.95 -18.97 -13.74
CA GLY A 435 38.32 -18.05 -14.86
C GLY A 435 37.10 -17.52 -15.64
N SER A 436 36.86 -16.24 -15.94
CA SER A 436 37.63 -14.97 -15.92
C SER A 436 36.63 -13.83 -16.28
N LEU A 437 36.49 -12.72 -15.53
CA LEU A 437 37.15 -11.40 -15.69
C LEU A 437 37.15 -10.79 -17.12
N PHE A 438 36.31 -9.77 -17.38
CA PHE A 438 36.65 -8.38 -17.82
C PHE A 438 35.58 -7.65 -18.67
N GLY A 439 35.52 -6.31 -18.47
CA GLY A 439 34.89 -5.27 -19.31
C GLY A 439 33.82 -4.48 -18.53
N ILE A 440 34.02 -3.29 -17.94
CA ILE A 440 34.58 -1.99 -18.40
C ILE A 440 33.97 -1.53 -19.73
N TYR A 441 32.83 -0.82 -19.66
CA TYR A 441 32.71 0.62 -19.93
C TYR A 441 31.46 1.20 -19.27
#